data_AF-A0A954IN98-F1
#
_entry.id   AF-A0A954IN98-F1
#
_cell.length_a   1.000
_cell.length_b   1.000
_cell.length_c   1.000
_cell.angle_alpha   90.00
_cell.angle_beta   90.00
_cell.angle_gamma   90.00
#
_symmetry.space_group_name_H-M   'P 1'
#
loop_
_entity.id
_entity.type
_entity.pdbx_description
1 polymer ?
#
loop_
_entity_poly.entity_id
_entity_poly.type
_entity_poly.pdbx_seq_one_letter_code
_entity_poly.pdbx_strand_id
1 'polypeptide(L)'
;FCDEISGGRIPREYIAPVDAGFKQGLDKGPLGEYEVVNVRMRLQDGSYHDVDSSEMAFKIAAFACMRETLKQAEMALQEPIMKLEIETPEEFQGAITGHLSSKRGIVTSSEVNDGVCVILAEVPLSTMFDYANELRSMTQGKGTFTMEFQCYRQVPRGLQGEILERRRKEKEEKAANK
;
A
#
# COMPACT_ATOMS: atom_id res chain seq x y z
N PHE A 1 14.99 -6.11 -9.21
CA PHE A 1 16.38 -5.67 -9.38
C PHE A 1 16.86 -6.16 -10.74
N CYS A 2 17.50 -5.28 -11.52
CA CYS A 2 18.07 -5.62 -12.82
C CYS A 2 19.55 -5.21 -12.78
N ASP A 3 20.43 -6.17 -12.99
CA ASP A 3 21.86 -5.94 -13.12
C ASP A 3 22.20 -5.68 -14.59
N GLU A 4 22.70 -4.48 -14.88
CA GLU A 4 23.18 -4.04 -16.19
C GLU A 4 24.69 -3.74 -16.16
N ILE A 5 25.40 -4.16 -15.10
CA ILE A 5 26.85 -3.93 -14.98
C ILE A 5 27.60 -4.72 -16.05
N SER A 6 28.49 -4.01 -16.76
CA SER A 6 29.36 -4.58 -17.78
C SER A 6 30.81 -4.18 -17.55
N GLY A 7 31.75 -4.96 -18.10
CA GLY A 7 33.17 -4.64 -18.06
C GLY A 7 33.87 -4.78 -16.70
N GLY A 8 33.26 -5.46 -15.72
CA GLY A 8 33.91 -5.76 -14.43
C GLY A 8 34.11 -4.56 -13.50
N ARG A 9 33.39 -3.45 -13.73
CA ARG A 9 33.46 -2.23 -12.90
C ARG A 9 33.03 -2.42 -11.44
N ILE A 10 32.23 -3.45 -11.19
CA ILE A 10 31.91 -3.93 -9.85
C ILE A 10 32.14 -5.45 -9.86
N PRO A 11 32.95 -6.00 -8.93
CA PRO A 11 33.08 -7.43 -8.73
C PRO A 11 31.71 -8.08 -8.51
N ARG A 12 31.47 -9.24 -9.14
CA ARG A 12 30.17 -9.94 -9.09
C ARG A 12 29.74 -10.30 -7.66
N GLU A 13 30.69 -10.52 -6.76
CA GLU A 13 30.47 -10.77 -5.34
C GLU A 13 29.74 -9.62 -4.62
N TYR A 14 29.92 -8.37 -5.07
CA TYR A 14 29.28 -7.21 -4.44
C TYR A 14 27.87 -6.91 -4.98
N ILE A 15 27.44 -7.56 -6.06
CA ILE A 15 26.11 -7.33 -6.65
C ILE A 15 24.98 -7.81 -5.72
N ALA A 16 25.15 -8.95 -5.05
CA ALA A 16 24.16 -9.45 -4.10
C ALA A 16 24.03 -8.57 -2.82
N PRO A 17 25.14 -8.10 -2.20
CA PRO A 17 25.08 -7.09 -1.14
C PRO A 17 24.39 -5.78 -1.56
N VAL A 18 24.56 -5.34 -2.81
CA VAL A 18 23.86 -4.16 -3.37
C VAL A 18 22.34 -4.40 -3.41
N ASP A 19 21.88 -5.53 -3.95
CA ASP A 19 20.45 -5.89 -3.95
C ASP A 19 19.88 -6.00 -2.53
N ALA A 20 20.65 -6.55 -1.58
CA ALA A 20 20.26 -6.60 -0.18
C ALA A 20 20.10 -5.21 0.45
N GLY A 21 21.01 -4.27 0.13
CA GLY A 21 20.93 -2.88 0.58
C GLY A 21 19.71 -2.16 0.00
N PHE A 22 19.39 -2.41 -1.27
CA PHE A 22 18.19 -1.87 -1.91
C PHE A 22 16.91 -2.40 -1.26
N LYS A 23 16.80 -3.72 -1.05
CA LYS A 23 15.64 -4.34 -0.38
C LYS A 23 15.43 -3.77 1.03
N GLN A 24 16.50 -3.61 1.79
CA GLN A 24 16.43 -2.99 3.12
C GLN A 24 15.89 -1.54 3.07
N GLY A 25 16.18 -0.80 1.99
CA GLY A 25 15.64 0.54 1.78
C GLY A 25 14.14 0.57 1.46
N LEU A 26 13.57 -0.55 1.01
CA LEU A 26 12.16 -0.69 0.67
C LEU A 26 11.27 -1.04 1.87
N ASP A 27 11.81 -1.76 2.85
CA ASP A 27 11.04 -2.18 4.04
C ASP A 27 10.47 -0.99 4.82
N LYS A 28 11.21 0.13 4.88
CA LYS A 28 10.82 1.35 5.57
C LYS A 28 11.03 2.57 4.70
N GLY A 29 10.02 2.86 3.88
CA GLY A 29 9.99 4.05 3.03
C GLY A 29 10.09 5.35 3.83
N PRO A 30 10.70 6.40 3.26
CA PRO A 30 10.78 7.70 3.92
C PRO A 30 9.41 8.36 4.08
N LEU A 31 8.42 7.94 3.29
CA LEU A 31 7.02 8.38 3.42
C LEU A 31 6.29 7.48 4.41
N GLY A 32 6.24 7.90 5.68
CA GLY A 32 5.43 7.24 6.71
C GLY A 32 5.92 5.87 7.17
N GLU A 33 7.14 5.42 6.82
CA GLU A 33 7.68 4.11 7.24
C GLU A 33 6.79 2.92 6.83
N TYR A 34 6.14 3.02 5.67
CA TYR A 34 5.48 1.89 5.02
C TYR A 34 6.44 1.20 4.05
N GLU A 35 6.15 -0.06 3.74
CA GLU A 35 6.86 -0.76 2.68
C GLU A 35 6.64 -0.05 1.33
N VAL A 36 7.73 0.12 0.59
CA VAL A 36 7.70 0.73 -0.74
C VAL A 36 7.55 -0.37 -1.77
N VAL A 37 6.41 -0.37 -2.45
CA VAL A 37 6.05 -1.36 -3.48
C VAL A 37 6.10 -0.74 -4.88
N ASN A 38 6.01 -1.60 -5.91
CA ASN A 38 5.95 -1.20 -7.33
C ASN A 38 7.18 -0.42 -7.83
N VAL A 39 8.36 -0.73 -7.31
CA VAL A 39 9.64 -0.14 -7.75
C VAL A 39 10.48 -1.15 -8.54
N ARG A 40 11.28 -0.63 -9.48
CA ARG A 40 12.31 -1.40 -10.18
C ARG A 40 13.63 -0.67 -10.09
N MET A 41 14.63 -1.33 -9.49
CA MET A 41 16.01 -0.86 -9.45
C MET A 41 16.80 -1.43 -10.62
N ARG A 42 17.57 -0.58 -11.30
CA ARG A 42 18.55 -0.96 -12.32
C ARG A 42 19.93 -0.52 -11.86
N LEU A 43 20.86 -1.47 -11.73
CA LEU A 43 22.25 -1.20 -11.42
C LEU A 43 23.02 -1.07 -12.74
N GLN A 44 23.39 0.16 -13.11
CA GLN A 44 23.94 0.47 -14.43
C GLN A 44 25.45 0.68 -14.42
N ASP A 45 25.98 1.24 -13.33
CA ASP A 45 27.39 1.58 -13.23
C ASP A 45 27.84 1.63 -11.77
N GLY A 46 29.16 1.68 -11.56
CA GLY A 46 29.77 1.92 -10.27
C GLY A 46 31.29 1.79 -10.34
N SER A 47 31.92 1.90 -9.17
CA SER A 47 33.37 1.77 -9.01
C SER A 47 33.68 1.09 -7.69
N TYR A 48 34.83 0.43 -7.63
CA TYR A 48 35.34 -0.17 -6.41
C TYR A 48 36.83 0.15 -6.26
N HIS A 49 37.33 -0.08 -5.05
CA HIS A 49 38.73 0.02 -4.68
C HIS A 49 39.15 -1.31 -4.04
N ASP A 50 40.26 -1.90 -4.48
CA ASP A 50 40.64 -3.28 -4.11
C ASP A 50 40.80 -3.51 -2.61
N VAL A 51 41.20 -2.49 -1.85
CA VAL A 51 41.52 -2.60 -0.42
C VAL A 51 40.39 -2.09 0.48
N ASP A 52 39.68 -1.05 0.03
CA ASP A 52 38.70 -0.35 0.88
C ASP A 52 37.25 -0.76 0.58
N SER A 53 37.02 -1.48 -0.52
CA SER A 53 35.69 -1.98 -0.85
C SER A 53 35.39 -3.26 -0.07
N SER A 54 34.18 -3.33 0.45
CA SER A 54 33.66 -4.50 1.15
C SER A 54 32.17 -4.68 0.85
N GLU A 55 31.66 -5.87 1.09
CA GLU A 55 30.23 -6.17 0.94
C GLU A 55 29.36 -5.18 1.73
N MET A 56 29.78 -4.85 2.96
CA MET A 56 29.06 -3.92 3.82
C MET A 56 29.07 -2.50 3.25
N ALA A 57 30.18 -2.05 2.65
CA ALA A 57 30.26 -0.73 2.03
C ALA A 57 29.27 -0.61 0.87
N PHE A 58 29.21 -1.60 -0.02
CA PHE A 58 28.26 -1.62 -1.13
C PHE A 58 26.80 -1.71 -0.68
N LYS A 59 26.53 -2.50 0.37
CA LYS A 59 25.18 -2.57 0.97
C LYS A 59 24.74 -1.23 1.54
N ILE A 60 25.61 -0.55 2.30
CA ILE A 60 25.33 0.77 2.87
C ILE A 60 25.13 1.80 1.76
N ALA A 61 25.98 1.79 0.73
CA ALA A 61 25.88 2.69 -0.41
C ALA A 61 24.55 2.53 -1.15
N ALA A 62 24.13 1.30 -1.42
CA ALA A 62 22.84 0.99 -2.05
C ALA A 62 21.66 1.48 -1.18
N PHE A 63 21.70 1.22 0.13
CA PHE A 63 20.68 1.70 1.06
C PHE A 63 20.60 3.22 1.13
N ALA A 64 21.74 3.92 1.21
CA ALA A 64 21.79 5.37 1.25
C ALA A 64 21.27 5.99 -0.05
N CYS A 65 21.71 5.47 -1.19
CA CYS A 65 21.23 5.86 -2.51
C CYS A 65 19.70 5.74 -2.58
N MET A 66 19.16 4.60 -2.16
CA MET A 66 17.72 4.36 -2.17
C MET A 66 16.95 5.38 -1.33
N ARG A 67 17.44 5.71 -0.14
CA ARG A 67 16.79 6.70 0.74
C ARG A 67 16.79 8.10 0.16
N GLU A 68 17.84 8.48 -0.56
CA GLU A 68 17.91 9.79 -1.20
C GLU A 68 16.99 9.85 -2.43
N THR A 69 17.06 8.84 -3.30
CA THR A 69 16.22 8.76 -4.50
C THR A 69 14.74 8.69 -4.15
N LEU A 70 14.35 7.91 -3.14
CA LEU A 70 12.95 7.84 -2.70
C LEU A 70 12.42 9.19 -2.21
N LYS A 71 13.24 10.02 -1.55
CA LYS A 71 12.81 11.36 -1.10
C LYS A 71 12.57 12.32 -2.27
N GLN A 72 13.32 12.16 -3.36
CA GLN A 72 13.17 12.95 -4.57
C GLN A 72 12.06 12.39 -5.48
N ALA A 73 11.71 11.12 -5.32
CA ALA A 73 10.56 10.53 -5.98
C ALA A 73 9.27 11.12 -5.40
N GLU A 74 8.34 11.51 -6.26
CA GLU A 74 6.99 11.93 -5.89
C GLU A 74 6.16 10.71 -5.43
N MET A 75 6.58 10.10 -4.32
CA MET A 75 5.92 8.92 -3.76
C MET A 75 4.51 9.27 -3.31
N ALA A 76 3.61 8.28 -3.41
CA ALA A 76 2.26 8.39 -2.92
C ALA A 76 1.92 7.19 -2.06
N LEU A 77 1.13 7.41 -1.01
CA LEU A 77 0.59 6.32 -0.21
C LEU A 77 -0.39 5.52 -1.07
N GLN A 78 -0.34 4.20 -0.92
CA GLN A 78 -1.32 3.30 -1.51
C GLN A 78 -2.16 2.66 -0.39
N GLU A 79 -3.46 2.53 -0.63
CA GLU A 79 -4.38 1.83 0.26
C GLU A 79 -4.94 0.57 -0.43
N PRO A 80 -5.20 -0.50 0.34
CA PRO A 80 -5.81 -1.70 -0.19
C PRO A 80 -7.30 -1.45 -0.49
N ILE A 81 -7.69 -1.81 -1.70
CA ILE A 81 -9.07 -1.81 -2.18
C ILE A 81 -9.59 -3.23 -2.13
N MET A 82 -10.75 -3.38 -1.51
CA MET A 82 -11.48 -4.62 -1.37
C MET A 82 -12.58 -4.66 -2.41
N LYS A 83 -12.71 -5.79 -3.11
CA LYS A 83 -13.92 -6.11 -3.85
C LYS A 83 -14.94 -6.65 -2.86
N LEU A 84 -16.06 -5.96 -2.77
CA LEU A 84 -17.16 -6.20 -1.84
C LEU A 84 -18.34 -6.73 -2.63
N GLU A 85 -18.90 -7.83 -2.14
CA GLU A 85 -20.16 -8.38 -2.63
C GLU A 85 -21.16 -8.36 -1.48
N ILE A 86 -22.29 -7.70 -1.67
CA ILE A 86 -23.35 -7.58 -0.68
C ILE A 86 -24.60 -8.23 -1.22
N GLU A 87 -25.24 -9.06 -0.41
CA GLU A 87 -26.54 -9.65 -0.70
C GLU A 87 -27.55 -9.13 0.34
N THR A 88 -28.66 -8.58 -0.12
CA THR A 88 -29.69 -8.00 0.74
C THR A 88 -31.06 -8.06 0.04
N PRO A 89 -32.18 -7.98 0.76
CA PRO A 89 -33.47 -7.68 0.14
C PRO A 89 -33.45 -6.34 -0.64
N GLU A 90 -34.16 -6.29 -1.77
CA GLU A 90 -34.23 -5.11 -2.68
C GLU A 90 -34.65 -3.82 -1.96
N GLU A 91 -35.50 -3.94 -0.92
CA GLU A 91 -35.98 -2.81 -0.10
C GLU A 91 -34.84 -1.96 0.53
N PHE A 92 -33.64 -2.53 0.71
CA PHE A 92 -32.48 -1.84 1.29
C PHE A 92 -31.42 -1.39 0.27
N GLN A 93 -31.59 -1.71 -1.02
CA GLN A 93 -30.59 -1.43 -2.07
C GLN A 93 -30.16 0.05 -2.09
N GLY A 94 -31.12 0.98 -2.00
CA GLY A 94 -30.85 2.41 -2.02
C GLY A 94 -30.04 2.89 -0.82
N ALA A 95 -30.36 2.40 0.40
CA ALA A 95 -29.64 2.75 1.61
C ALA A 95 -28.18 2.27 1.56
N ILE A 96 -27.95 1.02 1.10
CA ILE A 96 -26.62 0.44 0.98
C ILE A 96 -25.79 1.19 -0.06
N THR A 97 -26.36 1.48 -1.23
CA THR A 97 -25.66 2.20 -2.31
C THR A 97 -25.23 3.61 -1.88
N GLY A 98 -26.10 4.33 -1.17
CA GLY A 98 -25.78 5.64 -0.60
C GLY A 98 -24.67 5.56 0.46
N HIS A 99 -24.72 4.54 1.32
CA HIS A 99 -23.71 4.32 2.35
C HIS A 99 -22.34 3.90 1.79
N LEU A 100 -22.31 3.07 0.74
CA LEU A 100 -21.06 2.75 0.05
C LEU A 100 -20.44 4.01 -0.56
N SER A 101 -21.26 4.88 -1.16
CA SER A 101 -20.79 6.14 -1.73
C SER A 101 -20.17 7.07 -0.68
N SER A 102 -20.75 7.15 0.53
CA SER A 102 -20.19 7.96 1.63
C SER A 102 -18.85 7.42 2.14
N LYS A 103 -18.61 6.11 2.00
CA LYS A 103 -17.32 5.45 2.31
C LYS A 103 -16.34 5.43 1.13
N ARG A 104 -16.57 6.25 0.10
CA ARG A 104 -15.76 6.30 -1.14
C ARG A 104 -15.74 4.97 -1.90
N GLY A 105 -16.77 4.15 -1.71
CA GLY A 105 -17.00 2.94 -2.47
C GLY A 105 -17.45 3.28 -3.89
N ILE A 106 -16.99 2.50 -4.85
CA ILE A 106 -17.41 2.59 -6.24
C ILE A 106 -18.25 1.35 -6.54
N VAL A 107 -19.55 1.53 -6.77
CA VAL A 107 -20.43 0.43 -7.16
C VAL A 107 -20.12 0.06 -8.62
N THR A 108 -19.75 -1.20 -8.84
CA THR A 108 -19.42 -1.75 -10.16
C THR A 108 -20.65 -2.32 -10.84
N SER A 109 -21.48 -3.06 -10.09
CA SER A 109 -22.74 -3.59 -10.58
C SER A 109 -23.76 -3.71 -9.45
N SER A 110 -25.03 -3.72 -9.83
CA SER A 110 -26.14 -3.98 -8.94
C SER A 110 -27.18 -4.78 -9.73
N GLU A 111 -27.46 -5.98 -9.26
CA GLU A 111 -28.43 -6.89 -9.86
C GLU A 111 -29.52 -7.21 -8.86
N VAL A 112 -30.74 -7.40 -9.35
CA VAL A 112 -31.90 -7.76 -8.52
C VAL A 112 -32.55 -8.97 -9.16
N ASN A 113 -32.65 -10.06 -8.40
CA ASN A 113 -33.27 -11.32 -8.81
C ASN A 113 -34.22 -11.79 -7.70
N ASP A 114 -35.49 -12.04 -8.04
CA ASP A 114 -36.51 -12.57 -7.13
C ASP A 114 -36.59 -11.88 -5.74
N GLY A 115 -36.42 -10.55 -5.72
CA GLY A 115 -36.48 -9.72 -4.49
C GLY A 115 -35.18 -9.69 -3.67
N VAL A 116 -34.13 -10.38 -4.12
CA VAL A 116 -32.77 -10.30 -3.59
C VAL A 116 -31.92 -9.42 -4.48
N CYS A 117 -31.24 -8.45 -3.89
CA CYS A 117 -30.28 -7.58 -4.54
C CYS A 117 -28.85 -8.00 -4.21
N VAL A 118 -28.04 -8.16 -5.26
CA VAL A 118 -26.60 -8.38 -5.17
C VAL A 118 -25.89 -7.12 -5.66
N ILE A 119 -25.03 -6.55 -4.82
CA ILE A 119 -24.27 -5.32 -5.11
C ILE A 119 -22.79 -5.65 -5.10
N LEU A 120 -22.11 -5.40 -6.22
CA LEU A 120 -20.65 -5.46 -6.32
C LEU A 120 -20.08 -4.05 -6.23
N ALA A 121 -19.13 -3.85 -5.32
CA ALA A 121 -18.48 -2.57 -5.14
C ALA A 121 -17.00 -2.72 -4.82
N GLU A 122 -16.23 -1.68 -5.11
CA GLU A 122 -14.84 -1.56 -4.71
C GLU A 122 -14.73 -0.53 -3.59
N VAL A 123 -14.24 -0.94 -2.42
CA VAL A 123 -14.19 -0.08 -1.22
C VAL A 123 -12.79 -0.09 -0.61
N PRO A 124 -12.30 1.04 -0.08
CA PRO A 124 -11.08 1.06 0.72
C PRO A 124 -11.26 0.23 2.00
N LEU A 125 -10.29 -0.63 2.33
CA LEU A 125 -10.36 -1.41 3.58
C LEU A 125 -10.42 -0.51 4.82
N SER A 126 -9.80 0.67 4.76
CA SER A 126 -9.75 1.66 5.83
C SER A 126 -11.14 2.11 6.31
N THR A 127 -12.15 2.06 5.44
CA THR A 127 -13.53 2.47 5.75
C THR A 127 -14.43 1.33 6.22
N MET A 128 -13.92 0.09 6.24
CA MET A 128 -14.72 -1.14 6.44
C MET A 128 -14.65 -1.73 7.85
N PHE A 129 -13.91 -1.12 8.78
CA PHE A 129 -13.63 -1.68 10.11
C PHE A 129 -14.89 -2.04 10.93
N ASP A 130 -16.00 -1.31 10.76
CA ASP A 130 -17.27 -1.57 11.48
C ASP A 130 -18.44 -1.88 10.53
N TYR A 131 -18.12 -2.26 9.29
CA TYR A 131 -19.14 -2.37 8.23
C TYR A 131 -20.19 -3.45 8.52
N ALA A 132 -19.80 -4.53 9.20
CA ALA A 132 -20.73 -5.60 9.55
C ALA A 132 -21.88 -5.13 10.45
N ASN A 133 -21.58 -4.27 11.42
CA ASN A 133 -22.58 -3.72 12.33
C ASN A 133 -23.44 -2.66 11.63
N GLU A 134 -22.82 -1.79 10.84
CA GLU A 134 -23.52 -0.79 10.03
C GLU A 134 -24.49 -1.46 9.04
N LEU A 135 -24.05 -2.49 8.30
CA LEU A 135 -24.88 -3.24 7.36
C LEU A 135 -26.05 -3.93 8.07
N ARG A 136 -25.80 -4.57 9.22
CA ARG A 136 -26.85 -5.21 10.02
C ARG A 136 -27.90 -4.20 10.45
N SER A 137 -27.49 -3.01 10.87
CA SER A 137 -28.40 -1.93 11.27
C SER A 137 -29.25 -1.44 10.09
N MET A 138 -28.62 -1.19 8.93
CA MET A 138 -29.32 -0.71 7.72
C MET A 138 -30.31 -1.73 7.14
N THR A 139 -29.97 -3.01 7.22
CA THR A 139 -30.75 -4.11 6.60
C THR A 139 -31.65 -4.85 7.59
N GLN A 140 -31.77 -4.34 8.82
CA GLN A 140 -32.47 -5.03 9.92
C GLN A 140 -31.97 -6.47 10.14
N GLY A 141 -30.69 -6.71 9.86
CA GLY A 141 -30.00 -7.98 9.97
C GLY A 141 -30.27 -8.98 8.84
N LYS A 142 -30.86 -8.54 7.74
CA LYS A 142 -31.15 -9.39 6.57
C LYS A 142 -30.06 -9.36 5.49
N GLY A 143 -29.09 -8.45 5.59
CA GLY A 143 -27.98 -8.35 4.64
C GLY A 143 -26.75 -9.14 5.05
N THR A 144 -26.06 -9.71 4.07
CA THR A 144 -24.76 -10.36 4.21
C THR A 144 -23.76 -9.70 3.26
N PHE A 145 -22.47 -9.83 3.56
CA PHE A 145 -21.44 -9.36 2.65
C PHE A 145 -20.20 -10.25 2.71
N THR A 146 -19.45 -10.28 1.61
CA THR A 146 -18.12 -10.86 1.54
C THR A 146 -17.16 -9.83 0.96
N MET A 147 -15.90 -9.85 1.41
CA MET A 147 -14.88 -8.96 0.87
C MET A 147 -13.61 -9.75 0.54
N GLU A 148 -13.02 -9.44 -0.61
CA GLU A 148 -11.74 -10.00 -1.07
C GLU A 148 -10.77 -8.88 -1.46
N PHE A 149 -9.47 -9.09 -1.24
CA PHE A 149 -8.47 -8.12 -1.68
C PHE A 149 -8.46 -8.08 -3.22
N GLN A 150 -8.53 -6.88 -3.78
CA GLN A 150 -8.52 -6.70 -5.23
C GLN A 150 -7.20 -6.08 -5.71
N CYS A 151 -6.85 -4.90 -5.20
CA CYS A 151 -5.65 -4.19 -5.62
C CYS A 151 -5.25 -3.09 -4.62
N TYR A 152 -4.05 -2.54 -4.79
CA TYR A 152 -3.65 -1.29 -4.15
C TYR A 152 -3.95 -0.10 -5.07
N ARG A 153 -4.50 0.98 -4.52
CA ARG A 153 -4.72 2.24 -5.24
C ARG A 153 -4.14 3.43 -4.48
N GLN A 154 -3.79 4.47 -5.22
CA GLN A 154 -3.27 5.70 -4.65
C GLN A 154 -4.31 6.37 -3.75
N VAL A 155 -3.89 6.70 -2.53
CA VAL A 155 -4.70 7.47 -1.58
C VAL A 155 -4.88 8.89 -2.12
N PRO A 156 -6.09 9.48 -2.08
CA PRO A 156 -6.31 10.88 -2.43
C PRO A 156 -5.39 11.83 -1.65
N ARG A 157 -4.82 12.84 -2.32
CA ARG A 157 -3.82 13.76 -1.73
C ARG A 157 -4.28 14.42 -0.41
N GLY A 158 -5.57 14.76 -0.30
CA GLY A 158 -6.13 15.35 0.92
C GLY A 158 -6.03 14.42 2.15
N LEU A 159 -6.28 13.12 1.97
CA LEU A 159 -6.26 12.14 3.06
C LEU A 159 -4.82 11.70 3.39
N GLN A 160 -3.89 11.79 2.44
CA GLN A 160 -2.48 11.43 2.68
C GLN A 160 -1.87 12.24 3.81
N GLY A 161 -2.12 13.56 3.85
CA GLY A 161 -1.58 14.43 4.90
C GLY A 161 -2.05 14.01 6.30
N GLU A 162 -3.35 13.73 6.45
CA GLU A 162 -3.93 13.30 7.72
C GLU A 162 -3.35 11.96 8.21
N ILE A 163 -3.17 11.00 7.30
CA ILE A 163 -2.57 9.69 7.63
C ILE A 163 -1.12 9.86 8.09
N LEU A 164 -0.34 10.70 7.42
CA LEU A 164 1.06 10.95 7.77
C LEU A 164 1.18 11.67 9.12
N GLU A 165 0.35 12.67 9.39
CA GLU A 165 0.34 13.38 10.66
C GLU A 165 -0.08 12.46 11.82
N ARG A 166 -1.11 11.64 11.64
CA ARG A 166 -1.53 10.65 12.64
C ARG A 166 -0.38 9.70 12.97
N ARG A 167 0.30 9.18 11.96
CA ARG A 167 1.43 8.27 12.14
C ARG A 167 2.63 8.93 12.81
N ARG A 168 2.88 10.22 12.54
CA ARG A 168 3.90 11.01 13.23
C ARG A 168 3.60 11.12 14.73
N LYS A 169 2.35 11.43 15.09
CA LYS A 169 1.91 11.49 16.50
C LYS A 169 2.03 10.15 17.21
N GLU A 170 1.55 9.07 16.59
CA GLU A 170 1.66 7.71 17.15
C GLU A 170 3.13 7.32 17.40
N LYS A 171 4.05 7.80 16.58
CA LYS A 171 5.49 7.60 16.76
C LYS A 171 6.06 8.43 17.91
N GLU A 172 5.70 9.71 18.01
CA GLU A 172 6.10 10.60 19.11
C GLU A 172 5.61 10.05 20.46
N GLU A 173 4.36 9.56 20.54
CA GLU A 173 3.80 8.92 21.73
C GLU A 173 4.53 7.62 22.10
N LYS A 174 4.84 6.77 21.11
CA LYS A 174 5.62 5.53 21.36
C LYS A 174 7.05 5.82 21.78
N ALA A 175 7.64 6.92 21.33
CA ALA A 175 8.98 7.35 21.73
C ALA A 175 8.98 7.97 23.14
N ALA A 176 7.91 8.66 23.53
CA ALA A 176 7.75 9.22 24.87
C ALA A 176 7.45 8.14 25.95
N ASN A 177 6.82 7.04 25.56
CA ASN A 177 6.49 5.91 26.44
C ASN A 177 7.61 4.85 26.53
N LYS A 178 8.76 5.07 25.91
CA LYS A 178 9.91 4.15 25.90
C LYS A 178 11.11 4.76 26.60
#